data_AF-A0A929UN84-F1
#
_entry.id   AF-A0A929UN84-F1
#
_cell.length_a   1.000
_cell.length_b   1.000
_cell.length_c   1.000
_cell.angle_alpha   90.00
_cell.angle_beta   90.00
_cell.angle_gamma   90.00
#
_symmetry.space_group_name_H-M   'P 1'
#
loop_
_entity.id
_entity.type
_entity.pdbx_description
1 polymer ?
#
loop_
_entity_poly.entity_id
_entity_poly.type
_entity_poly.pdbx_seq_one_letter_code
_entity_poly.pdbx_strand_id
1 'polypeptide(L)' 'PALIIGVPVGFVNVTAAKELILQTKIPYIVNRGRKGGSNVAAAICNALLYSI' A
#
# COMPACT_ATOMS: atom_id res chain seq x y z
N PRO A 1 -12.93 5.87 -0.83
CA PRO A 1 -12.40 5.48 0.51
C PRO A 1 -11.60 6.65 1.08
N ALA A 2 -11.39 6.71 2.41
CA ALA A 2 -10.65 7.81 3.03
C ALA A 2 -9.12 7.72 2.82
N LEU A 3 -8.57 6.50 2.80
CA LEU A 3 -7.15 6.20 2.57
C LEU A 3 -7.02 4.80 1.94
N ILE A 4 -6.01 4.59 1.10
CA ILE A 4 -5.66 3.27 0.54
C ILE A 4 -4.27 2.85 1.03
N ILE A 5 -4.14 1.67 1.65
CA ILE A 5 -2.84 1.05 1.97
C ILE A 5 -2.59 -0.05 0.93
N GLY A 6 -1.95 0.33 -0.18
CA GLY A 6 -1.72 -0.52 -1.33
C GLY A 6 -0.32 -1.15 -1.31
N VAL A 7 -0.11 -2.14 -0.44
CA VAL A 7 1.18 -2.84 -0.30
C VAL A 7 1.14 -4.32 -0.73
N PRO A 8 0.62 -4.69 -1.92
CA PRO A 8 0.67 -6.07 -2.36
C PRO A 8 2.12 -6.53 -2.58
N VAL A 9 2.39 -7.80 -2.27
CA VAL A 9 3.66 -8.50 -2.53
C VAL A 9 3.49 -9.53 -3.63
N GLY A 10 4.53 -9.71 -4.44
CA GLY A 10 4.54 -10.75 -5.47
C GLY A 10 5.23 -10.30 -6.75
N PHE A 11 5.17 -11.18 -7.73
CA PHE A 11 5.96 -11.04 -8.96
C PHE A 11 5.11 -10.71 -10.19
N VAL A 12 3.83 -11.08 -10.17
CA VAL A 12 2.90 -10.89 -11.30
C VAL A 12 1.93 -9.78 -10.98
N ASN A 13 1.82 -8.80 -11.89
CA ASN A 13 0.88 -7.68 -11.84
C ASN A 13 0.97 -6.74 -10.61
N VAL A 14 1.89 -6.98 -9.67
CA VAL A 14 2.03 -6.18 -8.43
C VAL A 14 2.43 -4.75 -8.73
N THR A 15 3.45 -4.55 -9.57
CA THR A 15 3.89 -3.18 -9.93
C THR A 15 2.79 -2.46 -10.72
N ALA A 16 2.16 -3.13 -11.69
CA ALA A 16 1.09 -2.54 -12.49
C ALA A 16 -0.12 -2.14 -11.63
N ALA A 17 -0.55 -3.00 -10.70
CA ALA A 17 -1.63 -2.67 -9.77
C ALA A 17 -1.29 -1.45 -8.89
N LYS A 18 -0.03 -1.31 -8.46
CA LYS A 18 0.42 -0.14 -7.70
C LYS A 18 0.42 1.13 -8.52
N GLU A 19 0.83 1.08 -9.79
CA GLU A 19 0.77 2.25 -10.69
C GLU A 19 -0.67 2.75 -10.88
N LEU A 20 -1.66 1.84 -10.94
CA LEU A 20 -3.07 2.24 -10.99
C LEU A 20 -3.49 3.01 -9.73
N ILE A 21 -3.01 2.61 -8.55
CA ILE A 21 -3.30 3.33 -7.29
C ILE A 21 -2.64 4.71 -7.30
N LEU A 22 -1.40 4.81 -7.80
CA LEU A 22 -0.65 6.08 -7.90
C LEU A 22 -1.33 7.12 -8.82
N GLN A 23 -2.18 6.68 -9.75
CA GLN A 23 -2.95 7.56 -10.64
C GLN A 23 -4.26 8.06 -10.02
N THR A 24 -4.66 7.52 -8.85
CA THR A 24 -5.89 7.94 -8.18
C THR A 24 -5.71 9.28 -7.46
N LYS A 25 -6.82 10.02 -7.28
CA LYS A 25 -6.85 11.26 -6.47
C LYS A 25 -7.11 10.99 -4.97
N ILE A 26 -7.19 9.72 -4.58
CA ILE A 26 -7.49 9.31 -3.21
C ILE A 26 -6.17 9.27 -2.44
N PRO A 27 -6.09 9.73 -1.17
CA PRO A 27 -4.90 9.55 -0.35
C PRO A 27 -4.48 8.08 -0.30
N TYR A 28 -3.18 7.81 -0.46
CA TYR A 28 -2.64 6.45 -0.47
C TYR A 28 -1.26 6.34 0.19
N ILE A 29 -0.98 5.14 0.69
CA ILE A 29 0.35 4.68 1.08
C ILE A 29 0.66 3.44 0.24
N VAL A 30 1.64 3.54 -0.64
CA VAL A 30 2.05 2.49 -1.59
C VAL A 30 3.56 2.42 -1.61
N ASN A 31 4.10 1.21 -1.48
CA ASN A 31 5.54 0.99 -1.61
C ASN A 31 5.89 0.62 -3.07
N ARG A 32 6.95 1.20 -3.63
CA ARG A 32 7.37 0.89 -5.00
C ARG A 32 7.97 -0.52 -5.12
N GLY A 33 7.83 -1.12 -6.30
CA GLY A 33 8.36 -2.44 -6.63
C GLY A 33 7.51 -3.61 -6.13
N ARG A 34 8.15 -4.78 -5.98
CA ARG A 34 7.48 -6.09 -5.77
C ARG A 34 7.29 -6.49 -4.31
N LYS A 35 7.96 -5.80 -3.38
CA LYS A 35 7.86 -6.07 -1.93
C LYS A 35 6.51 -5.59 -1.39
N GLY A 36 6.11 -6.08 -0.23
CA GLY A 36 4.86 -5.70 0.43
C GLY A 36 4.39 -6.80 1.40
N GLY A 37 3.09 -6.97 1.52
CA GLY A 37 2.44 -8.07 2.22
C GLY A 37 1.60 -7.61 3.41
N SER A 38 0.82 -8.54 3.96
CA SER A 38 -0.14 -8.27 5.04
C SER A 38 0.53 -7.72 6.30
N ASN A 39 1.73 -8.20 6.64
CA ASN A 39 2.47 -7.70 7.82
C ASN A 39 2.84 -6.22 7.68
N VAL A 40 3.23 -5.79 6.47
CA VAL A 40 3.53 -4.38 6.19
C VAL A 40 2.26 -3.55 6.26
N ALA A 41 1.15 -4.04 5.71
CA ALA A 41 -0.14 -3.36 5.80
C ALA A 41 -0.59 -3.18 7.26
N ALA A 42 -0.50 -4.24 8.06
CA ALA A 42 -0.84 -4.22 9.48
C ALA A 42 0.06 -3.27 10.27
N ALA A 43 1.37 -3.26 9.98
CA ALA A 43 2.31 -2.33 10.62
C ALA A 43 1.97 -0.86 10.30
N ILE A 44 1.60 -0.55 9.05
CA ILE A 44 1.15 0.80 8.67
C ILE A 44 -0.14 1.17 9.42
N CYS A 45 -1.12 0.27 9.48
CA CYS A 45 -2.35 0.49 10.25
C CYS A 45 -2.04 0.76 11.72
N ASN A 46 -1.18 -0.04 12.34
CA ASN A 46 -0.79 0.14 13.73
C ASN A 46 -0.08 1.48 13.95
N ALA A 47 0.84 1.87 13.06
CA ALA A 47 1.52 3.16 13.15
C ALA A 47 0.53 4.34 13.08
N LEU A 48 -0.46 4.27 12.19
CA LEU A 48 -1.50 5.30 12.08
C LEU A 48 -2.42 5.34 13.32
N LEU A 49 -2.81 4.19 13.86
CA LEU A 49 -3.68 4.11 15.03
C LEU A 49 -2.99 4.60 16.30
N TYR A 50 -1.74 4.21 16.50
CA TYR A 50 -1.01 4.52 17.72
C TYR A 50 -0.16 5.80 17.64
N SER A 51 -0.02 6.40 16.44
CA SER A 51 0.68 7.66 16.18
C SER A 51 2.07 7.73 16.85
N ILE A 52 2.87 6.69 16.63
CA ILE A 52 4.29 6.62 17.01
C ILE A 52 5.14 7.37 15.97
#